data_AF-A0A836SQG9-F1
#
_entry.id   AF-A0A836SQG9-F1
#
_cell.length_a   1.000
_cell.length_b   1.000
_cell.length_c   1.000
_cell.angle_alpha   90.00
_cell.angle_beta   90.00
_cell.angle_gamma   90.00
#
_symmetry.space_group_name_H-M   'P 1'
#
loop_
_entity.id
_entity.type
_entity.pdbx_description
1 polymer ?
#
loop_
_entity_poly.entity_id
_entity_poly.type
_entity_poly.pdbx_seq_one_letter_code
_entity_poly.pdbx_strand_id
1 'polypeptide(L)'
;MTVLLAGLIVFGASTPVWAAQMDAKINPNTETSPFKISYLKTFFIEYADGGNLFDTLRGNEWTLSNTADSSDPGVQKLINELNKKIFADGSQARVSDLNVSYDFHLKARNINTSVDYRVILEGELTNYVITKDSQRTLVDLGWRGFSTDSEIVID
;
A
#
# COMPACT_ATOMS: atom_id res chain seq x y z
N MET A 1 31.62 -8.42 -3.39
CA MET A 1 30.71 -9.57 -3.38
C MET A 1 29.34 -9.02 -2.99
N THR A 2 28.46 -8.82 -3.96
CA THR A 2 27.16 -8.16 -3.74
C THR A 2 26.13 -9.25 -3.55
N VAL A 3 25.61 -9.42 -2.33
CA VAL A 3 24.54 -10.39 -2.05
C VAL A 3 23.23 -9.67 -2.34
N LEU A 4 22.59 -10.02 -3.46
CA LEU A 4 21.21 -9.62 -3.75
C LEU A 4 20.30 -10.59 -2.98
N LEU A 5 19.67 -10.12 -1.90
CA LEU A 5 18.74 -10.91 -1.11
C LEU A 5 17.32 -10.71 -1.65
N ALA A 6 16.91 -11.56 -2.60
CA ALA A 6 15.52 -11.61 -3.06
C ALA A 6 14.68 -12.39 -2.02
N GLY A 7 14.05 -11.69 -1.09
CA GLY A 7 13.15 -12.29 -0.10
C GLY A 7 11.77 -12.54 -0.70
N LEU A 8 11.45 -13.80 -1.02
CA LEU A 8 10.08 -14.20 -1.35
C LEU A 8 9.29 -14.41 -0.05
N ILE A 9 8.52 -13.41 0.37
CA ILE A 9 7.60 -13.52 1.52
C ILE A 9 6.24 -13.96 1.01
N VAL A 10 5.92 -15.25 1.19
CA VAL A 10 4.59 -15.80 0.89
C VAL A 10 3.68 -15.54 2.08
N PHE A 11 2.78 -14.56 1.97
CA PHE A 11 1.77 -14.28 2.99
C PHE A 11 0.70 -15.38 2.98
N GLY A 12 0.65 -16.19 4.04
CA GLY A 12 -0.53 -17.00 4.35
C GLY A 12 -1.70 -16.06 4.68
N ALA A 13 -2.82 -16.23 3.97
CA ALA A 13 -4.00 -15.38 4.07
C ALA A 13 -4.49 -15.27 5.54
N SER A 14 -4.16 -14.14 6.18
CA SER A 14 -4.77 -13.72 7.43
C SER A 14 -5.48 -12.40 7.19
N THR A 15 -6.73 -12.48 6.72
CA THR A 15 -7.66 -11.35 6.76
C THR A 15 -8.02 -11.10 8.23
N PRO A 16 -7.69 -9.92 8.77
CA PRO A 16 -8.72 -8.89 8.87
C PRO A 16 -8.30 -7.58 8.18
N VAL A 17 -9.28 -6.98 7.48
CA VAL A 17 -9.27 -5.66 6.81
C VAL A 17 -9.22 -4.51 7.84
N TRP A 18 -8.37 -4.58 8.87
CA TRP A 18 -8.36 -3.63 10.01
C TRP A 18 -7.06 -2.81 10.13
N ALA A 19 -6.14 -2.88 9.16
CA ALA A 19 -4.84 -2.21 9.23
C ALA A 19 -4.60 -1.12 8.18
N ALA A 20 -5.54 -0.89 7.24
CA ALA A 20 -5.46 0.21 6.28
C ALA A 20 -6.37 1.36 6.72
N GLN A 21 -5.79 2.52 7.00
CA GLN A 21 -6.52 3.77 7.19
C GLN A 21 -6.50 4.55 5.87
N MET A 22 -7.66 5.01 5.42
CA MET A 22 -7.79 5.90 4.26
C MET A 22 -8.32 7.26 4.69
N ASP A 23 -7.61 8.31 4.30
CA ASP A 23 -8.01 9.70 4.43
C ASP A 23 -8.15 10.30 3.03
N ALA A 24 -9.28 10.96 2.74
CA ALA A 24 -9.51 11.62 1.46
C ALA A 24 -10.25 12.95 1.68
N LYS A 25 -9.83 14.00 0.99
CA LYS A 25 -10.46 15.32 1.06
C LYS A 25 -11.16 15.64 -0.25
N ILE A 26 -12.45 15.34 -0.32
CA ILE A 26 -13.24 15.59 -1.52
C ILE A 26 -13.71 17.04 -1.59
N ASN A 27 -13.32 17.72 -2.66
CA ASN A 27 -13.80 19.07 -2.97
C ASN A 27 -14.49 19.10 -4.34
N PRO A 28 -15.83 19.19 -4.40
CA PRO A 28 -16.57 19.21 -5.67
C PRO A 28 -16.37 20.49 -6.51
N ASN A 29 -15.54 21.42 -6.04
CA ASN A 29 -15.17 22.64 -6.74
C ASN A 29 -13.76 22.60 -7.34
N THR A 30 -13.03 21.49 -7.17
CA THR A 30 -11.73 21.25 -7.81
C THR A 30 -11.83 20.02 -8.73
N GLU A 31 -10.91 19.95 -9.69
CA GLU A 31 -10.82 18.81 -10.61
C GLU A 31 -10.20 17.59 -9.93
N THR A 32 -9.34 17.83 -8.94
CA THR A 32 -8.62 16.79 -8.20
C THR A 32 -8.82 16.94 -6.69
N SER A 33 -8.67 15.83 -5.98
CA SER A 33 -8.78 15.74 -4.52
C SER A 33 -7.71 14.78 -3.97
N PRO A 34 -6.92 15.17 -2.96
CA PRO A 34 -5.87 14.31 -2.45
C PRO A 34 -6.46 13.18 -1.60
N PHE A 35 -5.78 12.03 -1.64
CA PHE A 35 -6.01 10.91 -0.73
C PHE A 35 -4.71 10.36 -0.17
N LYS A 36 -4.81 9.69 0.98
CA LYS A 36 -3.74 8.96 1.64
C LYS A 36 -4.28 7.64 2.16
N ILE A 37 -3.57 6.55 1.88
CA ILE A 37 -3.81 5.24 2.49
C ILE A 37 -2.57 4.86 3.28
N SER A 38 -2.73 4.55 4.56
CA SER A 38 -1.65 4.11 5.44
C SER A 38 -1.91 2.68 5.91
N TYR A 39 -0.98 1.79 5.62
CA TYR A 39 -0.98 0.42 6.14
C TYR A 39 0.19 0.25 7.10
N LEU A 40 -0.12 -0.06 8.36
CA LEU A 40 0.89 -0.28 9.40
C LEU A 40 0.62 -1.60 10.08
N LYS A 41 1.63 -2.48 10.12
CA LYS A 41 1.52 -3.78 10.78
C LYS A 41 2.85 -4.20 11.36
N THR A 42 2.80 -4.71 12.58
CA THR A 42 3.90 -5.48 13.17
C THR A 42 3.48 -6.93 13.24
N PHE A 43 4.36 -7.83 12.85
CA PHE A 43 4.20 -9.26 13.12
C PHE A 43 5.46 -9.84 13.74
N PHE A 44 5.29 -10.98 14.39
CA PHE A 44 6.36 -11.69 15.07
C PHE A 44 6.56 -13.06 14.44
N ILE A 45 7.82 -13.40 14.21
CA ILE A 45 8.25 -14.75 13.85
C ILE A 45 8.81 -15.36 15.12
N GLU A 46 8.13 -16.34 15.70
CA GLU A 46 8.53 -16.96 16.97
C GLU A 46 9.39 -18.21 16.75
N TYR A 47 10.40 -18.38 17.60
CA TYR A 47 11.32 -19.51 17.60
C TYR A 47 11.77 -19.80 19.05
N ALA A 48 10.81 -20.10 19.93
CA ALA A 48 11.05 -20.26 21.36
C ALA A 48 12.16 -21.27 21.70
N ASP A 49 12.30 -22.33 20.90
CA ASP A 49 13.27 -23.41 21.10
C ASP A 49 14.53 -23.29 20.20
N GLY A 50 14.74 -22.12 19.57
CA GLY A 50 15.86 -21.88 18.66
C GLY A 50 15.68 -22.54 17.29
N GLY A 51 16.76 -23.10 16.75
CA GLY A 51 16.79 -23.78 15.44
C GLY A 51 17.35 -22.93 14.30
N ASN A 52 17.36 -23.49 13.08
CA ASN A 52 18.04 -22.88 11.92
C ASN A 52 17.57 -21.44 11.62
N LEU A 53 16.30 -21.14 11.86
CA LEU A 53 15.75 -19.80 11.65
C LEU A 53 16.29 -18.80 12.69
N PHE A 54 16.38 -19.21 13.96
CA PHE A 54 17.06 -18.43 14.99
C PHE A 54 18.51 -18.21 14.61
N ASP A 55 19.26 -19.25 14.24
CA ASP A 55 20.68 -19.12 13.88
C ASP A 55 20.91 -18.19 12.68
N THR A 56 19.98 -18.20 11.73
CA THR A 56 20.01 -17.32 10.54
C THR A 56 19.70 -15.87 10.88
N LEU A 57 18.75 -15.61 11.77
CA LEU A 57 18.29 -14.25 12.08
C LEU A 57 19.05 -13.61 13.25
N ARG A 58 19.61 -14.41 14.17
CA ARG A 58 20.22 -13.93 15.41
C ARG A 58 21.31 -12.89 15.14
N GLY A 59 21.16 -11.73 15.77
CA GLY A 59 22.10 -10.61 15.64
C GLY A 59 21.92 -9.78 14.38
N ASN A 60 20.99 -10.14 13.50
CA ASN A 60 20.65 -9.34 12.33
C ASN A 60 19.57 -8.30 12.64
N GLU A 61 19.77 -7.13 12.04
CA GLU A 61 18.81 -6.04 11.98
C GLU A 61 18.84 -5.53 10.54
N TRP A 62 17.66 -5.43 9.92
CA TRP A 62 17.53 -4.99 8.54
C TRP A 62 16.48 -3.90 8.45
N THR A 63 16.82 -2.83 7.73
CA THR A 63 15.89 -1.75 7.42
C THR A 63 15.90 -1.56 5.91
N LEU A 64 14.71 -1.54 5.32
CA LEU A 64 14.48 -1.20 3.93
C LEU A 64 13.45 -0.08 3.88
N SER A 65 13.87 1.11 3.44
CA SER A 65 12.98 2.25 3.30
C SER A 65 13.21 2.91 1.95
N ASN A 66 12.16 3.13 1.17
CA ASN A 66 12.24 3.81 -0.11
C ASN A 66 10.92 4.52 -0.46
N THR A 67 10.96 5.33 -1.51
CA THR A 67 9.81 6.00 -2.11
C THR A 67 9.86 5.89 -3.62
N ALA A 68 8.72 5.63 -4.26
CA ALA A 68 8.57 5.62 -5.71
C ALA A 68 7.36 6.46 -6.12
N ASP A 69 7.50 7.22 -7.20
CA ASP A 69 6.43 8.06 -7.76
C ASP A 69 5.88 7.48 -9.06
N SER A 70 5.01 8.23 -9.74
CA SER A 70 4.39 7.80 -10.99
C SER A 70 5.38 7.64 -12.15
N SER A 71 6.65 7.99 -12.03
CA SER A 71 7.66 7.63 -13.04
C SER A 71 8.10 6.16 -12.96
N ASP A 72 7.87 5.50 -11.82
CA ASP A 72 8.19 4.09 -11.60
C ASP A 72 7.19 3.16 -12.33
N PRO A 73 7.67 2.16 -13.10
CA PRO A 73 6.80 1.22 -13.83
C PRO A 73 5.88 0.39 -12.92
N GLY A 74 6.32 0.04 -11.72
CA GLY A 74 5.55 -0.65 -10.69
C GLY A 74 4.43 0.21 -10.15
N VAL A 75 4.72 1.48 -9.86
CA VAL A 75 3.70 2.46 -9.44
C VAL A 75 2.68 2.70 -10.56
N GLN A 76 3.11 2.81 -11.82
CA GLN A 76 2.21 2.88 -12.97
C GLN A 76 1.30 1.65 -13.08
N LYS A 77 1.84 0.45 -12.86
CA LYS A 77 1.06 -0.79 -12.80
C LYS A 77 0.03 -0.74 -11.66
N LEU A 78 0.41 -0.26 -10.49
CA LEU A 78 -0.51 -0.09 -9.35
C LEU A 78 -1.64 0.88 -9.67
N ILE A 79 -1.34 2.05 -10.25
CA ILE A 79 -2.35 3.02 -10.70
C ILE A 79 -3.35 2.34 -11.65
N ASN A 80 -2.85 1.58 -12.62
CA ASN A 80 -3.69 0.89 -13.62
C ASN A 80 -4.62 -0.14 -12.96
N GLU A 81 -4.12 -0.96 -12.05
CA GLU A 81 -4.92 -1.97 -11.37
C GLU A 81 -5.95 -1.36 -10.40
N LEU A 82 -5.58 -0.30 -9.67
CA LEU A 82 -6.53 0.44 -8.84
C LEU A 82 -7.65 1.06 -9.69
N ASN A 83 -7.31 1.70 -10.81
CA ASN A 83 -8.29 2.28 -11.73
C ASN A 83 -9.20 1.22 -12.37
N LYS A 84 -8.65 0.05 -12.71
CA LYS A 84 -9.43 -1.08 -13.21
C LYS A 84 -10.45 -1.56 -12.17
N LYS A 85 -10.06 -1.64 -10.90
CA LYS A 85 -10.98 -2.00 -9.82
C LYS A 85 -12.06 -0.95 -9.59
N ILE A 86 -11.69 0.33 -9.52
CA ILE A 86 -12.64 1.45 -9.37
C ILE A 86 -13.68 1.43 -10.49
N PHE A 87 -13.23 1.21 -11.73
CA PHE A 87 -14.12 1.07 -12.88
C PHE A 87 -15.05 -0.15 -12.77
N ALA A 88 -14.52 -1.31 -12.34
CA ALA A 88 -15.32 -2.52 -12.12
C ALA A 88 -16.39 -2.33 -11.03
N ASP A 89 -16.15 -1.44 -10.06
CA ASP A 89 -17.11 -1.04 -9.03
C ASP A 89 -18.14 -0.01 -9.51
N GLY A 90 -18.12 0.36 -10.81
CA GLY A 90 -19.06 1.30 -11.42
C GLY A 90 -18.75 2.77 -11.16
N SER A 91 -17.55 3.08 -10.64
CA SER A 91 -17.09 4.45 -10.42
C SER A 91 -16.38 5.00 -11.67
N GLN A 92 -16.57 6.28 -11.94
CA GLN A 92 -15.88 7.00 -13.02
C GLN A 92 -14.64 7.76 -12.52
N ALA A 93 -14.46 7.82 -11.20
CA ALA A 93 -13.29 8.43 -10.60
C ALA A 93 -12.01 7.70 -11.01
N ARG A 94 -10.87 8.41 -10.95
CA ARG A 94 -9.57 7.85 -11.30
C ARG A 94 -8.51 8.26 -10.30
N VAL A 95 -7.59 7.36 -10.02
CA VAL A 95 -6.34 7.62 -9.32
C VAL A 95 -5.31 8.16 -10.33
N SER A 96 -4.64 9.25 -9.97
CA SER A 96 -3.46 9.79 -10.65
C SER A 96 -2.38 10.18 -9.63
N ASP A 97 -1.18 10.48 -10.14
CA ASP A 97 -0.08 11.08 -9.38
C ASP A 97 0.27 10.35 -8.07
N LEU A 98 0.27 9.02 -8.15
CA LEU A 98 0.51 8.16 -7.01
C LEU A 98 1.98 8.18 -6.60
N ASN A 99 2.20 8.34 -5.31
CA ASN A 99 3.45 8.16 -4.62
C ASN A 99 3.29 7.02 -3.62
N VAL A 100 4.29 6.13 -3.58
CA VAL A 100 4.35 4.99 -2.67
C VAL A 100 5.57 5.17 -1.79
N SER A 101 5.37 5.18 -0.48
CA SER A 101 6.46 5.14 0.50
C SER A 101 6.37 3.84 1.30
N TYR A 102 7.48 3.13 1.43
CA TYR A 102 7.53 1.91 2.21
C TYR A 102 8.70 1.91 3.18
N ASP A 103 8.49 1.29 4.34
CA ASP A 103 9.46 1.13 5.40
C ASP A 103 9.25 -0.25 6.04
N PHE A 104 10.29 -1.07 6.00
CA PHE A 104 10.35 -2.38 6.62
C PHE A 104 11.50 -2.39 7.61
N HIS A 105 11.21 -2.76 8.85
CA HIS A 105 12.22 -2.92 9.87
C HIS A 105 12.11 -4.30 10.51
N LEU A 106 13.15 -5.11 10.33
CA LEU A 106 13.28 -6.43 10.93
C LEU A 106 14.32 -6.37 12.05
N LYS A 107 13.93 -6.84 13.24
CA LYS A 107 14.82 -6.91 14.40
C LYS A 107 14.75 -8.28 15.05
N ALA A 108 15.84 -9.04 14.95
CA ALA A 108 15.95 -10.33 15.59
C ALA A 108 16.22 -10.19 17.09
N ARG A 109 15.54 -11.03 17.89
CA ARG A 109 15.72 -11.17 19.33
C ARG A 109 15.96 -12.64 19.67
N ASN A 110 16.10 -12.91 20.96
CA ASN A 110 16.49 -14.25 21.42
C ASN A 110 15.46 -15.34 21.10
N ILE A 111 14.17 -15.03 21.20
CA ILE A 111 13.09 -16.02 21.04
C ILE A 111 12.09 -15.67 19.92
N ASN A 112 12.26 -14.50 19.31
CA ASN A 112 11.43 -14.03 18.20
C ASN A 112 12.15 -12.98 17.37
N THR A 113 11.63 -12.74 16.17
CA THR A 113 11.98 -11.60 15.32
C THR A 113 10.73 -10.75 15.15
N SER A 114 10.83 -9.44 15.37
CA SER A 114 9.77 -8.49 15.01
C SER A 114 10.00 -7.98 13.59
N VAL A 115 8.93 -7.90 12.81
CA VAL A 115 8.92 -7.26 11.50
C VAL A 115 7.87 -6.17 11.53
N ASP A 116 8.33 -4.93 11.48
CA ASP A 116 7.51 -3.75 11.35
C ASP A 116 7.40 -3.38 9.88
N TYR A 117 6.18 -3.18 9.41
CA TYR A 117 5.86 -2.83 8.03
C TYR A 117 4.98 -1.59 7.99
N ARG A 118 5.41 -0.60 7.22
CA ARG A 118 4.65 0.61 6.92
C ARG A 118 4.64 0.84 5.42
N VAL A 119 3.45 0.95 4.84
CA VAL A 119 3.25 1.43 3.46
C VAL A 119 2.27 2.59 3.46
N ILE A 120 2.63 3.64 2.72
CA ILE A 120 1.82 4.83 2.52
C ILE A 120 1.63 5.01 1.01
N LEU A 121 0.39 5.12 0.59
CA LEU A 121 -0.01 5.51 -0.76
C LEU A 121 -0.59 6.92 -0.69
N GLU A 122 -0.04 7.85 -1.44
CA GLU A 122 -0.53 9.24 -1.53
C GLU A 122 -0.72 9.60 -3.00
N GLY A 123 -1.88 10.13 -3.36
CA GLY A 123 -2.16 10.49 -4.74
C GLY A 123 -3.38 11.37 -4.89
N GLU A 124 -3.82 11.52 -6.13
CA GLU A 124 -4.97 12.34 -6.48
C GLU A 124 -6.14 11.49 -6.99
N LEU A 125 -7.34 11.80 -6.53
CA LEU A 125 -8.59 11.36 -7.13
C LEU A 125 -9.05 12.42 -8.12
N THR A 126 -9.38 12.00 -9.32
CA THR A 126 -9.93 12.83 -10.41
C THR A 126 -11.28 12.27 -10.86
N ASN A 127 -12.05 13.05 -11.61
CA ASN A 127 -13.34 12.63 -12.19
C ASN A 127 -14.38 12.10 -11.17
N TYR A 128 -14.32 12.50 -9.90
CA TYR A 128 -15.29 12.10 -8.89
C TYR A 128 -16.57 12.98 -8.89
N VAL A 129 -16.68 13.99 -9.77
CA VAL A 129 -17.91 14.78 -9.94
C VAL A 129 -18.66 14.23 -11.15
N ILE A 130 -19.81 13.61 -10.91
CA ILE A 130 -20.65 12.99 -11.96
C ILE A 130 -21.40 14.07 -12.75
N THR A 131 -21.97 15.03 -12.04
CA THR A 131 -22.75 16.12 -12.63
C THR A 131 -22.72 17.32 -11.70
N LYS A 132 -22.62 18.51 -12.28
CA LYS A 132 -22.69 19.77 -11.56
C LYS A 132 -23.64 20.70 -12.30
N ASP A 133 -24.75 21.05 -11.66
CA ASP A 133 -25.70 22.05 -12.16
C ASP A 133 -25.74 23.26 -11.21
N SER A 134 -26.61 24.23 -11.50
CA SER A 134 -26.72 25.48 -10.73
C SER A 134 -27.31 25.31 -9.32
N GLN A 135 -27.78 24.11 -8.96
CA GLN A 135 -28.47 23.82 -7.71
C GLN A 135 -27.84 22.65 -6.93
N ARG A 136 -27.19 21.71 -7.61
CA ARG A 136 -26.72 20.43 -7.05
C ARG A 136 -25.41 19.99 -7.68
N THR A 137 -24.62 19.27 -6.88
CA THR A 137 -23.44 18.55 -7.36
C THR A 137 -23.55 17.10 -6.92
N LEU A 138 -23.48 16.19 -7.90
CA LEU A 138 -23.47 14.75 -7.66
C LEU A 138 -22.02 14.26 -7.65
N VAL A 139 -21.63 13.66 -6.52
CA VAL A 139 -20.27 13.15 -6.28
C VAL A 139 -20.30 11.64 -6.29
N ASP A 140 -19.37 11.06 -7.06
CA ASP A 140 -19.07 9.64 -7.08
C ASP A 140 -18.33 9.25 -5.80
N LEU A 141 -18.84 8.22 -5.14
CA LEU A 141 -18.25 7.62 -3.94
C LEU A 141 -17.98 6.11 -4.14
N GLY A 142 -18.10 5.58 -5.36
CA GLY A 142 -17.82 4.18 -5.68
C GLY A 142 -16.33 3.83 -5.59
N TRP A 143 -15.45 4.81 -5.70
CA TRP A 143 -13.99 4.64 -5.66
C TRP A 143 -13.42 4.19 -4.32
N ARG A 144 -14.19 4.22 -3.22
CA ARG A 144 -13.66 3.99 -1.86
C ARG A 144 -13.12 2.57 -1.63
N GLY A 145 -13.43 1.62 -2.53
CA GLY A 145 -12.97 0.23 -2.48
C GLY A 145 -11.60 -0.02 -3.11
N PHE A 146 -10.55 0.70 -2.68
CA PHE A 146 -9.19 0.50 -3.18
C PHE A 146 -8.71 -0.93 -2.92
N SER A 147 -8.42 -1.67 -3.99
CA SER A 147 -7.91 -3.04 -3.91
C SER A 147 -7.31 -3.48 -5.25
N THR A 148 -6.40 -4.45 -5.18
CA THR A 148 -5.85 -5.17 -6.32
C THR A 148 -5.39 -6.55 -5.86
N ASP A 149 -5.63 -7.57 -6.67
CA ASP A 149 -5.09 -8.93 -6.46
C ASP A 149 -3.80 -9.15 -7.27
N SER A 150 -3.40 -8.15 -8.06
CA SER A 150 -2.17 -8.21 -8.86
C SER A 150 -0.94 -7.97 -8.00
N GLU A 151 0.09 -8.79 -8.19
CA GLU A 151 1.40 -8.54 -7.59
C GLU A 151 2.02 -7.26 -8.19
N ILE A 152 2.42 -6.34 -7.31
CA ILE A 152 3.08 -5.08 -7.66
C ILE A 152 4.51 -5.13 -7.13
N VAL A 153 5.48 -4.99 -8.03
CA VAL A 153 6.90 -4.91 -7.71
C VAL A 153 7.31 -3.45 -7.94
N ILE A 154 7.91 -2.83 -6.93
CA ILE A 154 8.42 -1.45 -6.93
C ILE A 154 9.91 -1.54 -6.64
N ASP A 155 10.73 -0.87 -7.45
CA ASP A 155 12.19 -0.92 -7.37
C ASP A 155 12.78 0.09 -6.36
#